data_AF-A0A951TLG5-F1
#
_entry.id   AF-A0A951TLG5-F1
#
_cell.length_a   1.000
_cell.length_b   1.000
_cell.length_c   1.000
_cell.angle_alpha   90.00
_cell.angle_beta   90.00
_cell.angle_gamma   90.00
#
_symmetry.space_group_name_H-M   'P 1'
#
loop_
_entity.id
_entity.type
_entity.pdbx_description
1 polymer ?
#
loop_
_entity_poly.entity_id
_entity_poly.type
_entity_poly.pdbx_seq_one_letter_code
_entity_poly.pdbx_strand_id
1 'polypeptide(L)'
;MNQRQLLIFLPILGVLTFVLYGVGAVARENSRSYSCQSNLKKISQGLSQYVRDYDEKNPLANNWKTVLQPYVKTNEIFDCPSATSYAFNRYLSGVADARVLNRAETPAFFDSSSTLPNASDFGTSWPKDGAHSIWNRGRGTNVVFYDFHVEWRQQKPAFLPIPKPLPPIYRFDPNLKIPMPTPPPRAAPTR
;
A
#
# COMPACT_ATOMS: atom_id res chain seq x y z
N MET A 1 -46.82 -15.36 -26.18
CA MET A 1 -45.93 -16.35 -25.52
C MET A 1 -46.79 -17.16 -24.57
N ASN A 2 -46.81 -18.48 -24.73
CA ASN A 2 -47.76 -19.35 -24.02
C ASN A 2 -47.33 -19.53 -22.55
N GLN A 3 -48.28 -19.70 -21.61
CA GLN A 3 -47.99 -19.88 -20.18
C GLN A 3 -46.99 -21.02 -19.93
N ARG A 4 -47.07 -22.10 -20.71
CA ARG A 4 -46.11 -23.22 -20.67
C ARG A 4 -44.68 -22.84 -21.10
N GLN A 5 -44.52 -21.88 -22.01
CA GLN A 5 -43.20 -21.40 -22.44
C GLN A 5 -42.54 -20.59 -21.32
N LEU A 6 -43.28 -19.69 -20.66
CA LEU A 6 -42.76 -18.86 -19.58
C LEU A 6 -42.23 -19.71 -18.39
N LEU A 7 -42.92 -20.80 -18.07
CA LEU A 7 -42.52 -21.74 -17.01
C LEU A 7 -41.19 -22.45 -17.28
N ILE A 8 -40.79 -22.59 -18.54
CA ILE A 8 -39.51 -23.20 -18.91
C ILE A 8 -38.40 -22.15 -18.91
N PHE A 9 -38.66 -20.93 -19.43
CA PHE A 9 -37.63 -19.92 -19.62
C PHE A 9 -37.20 -19.21 -18.34
N LEU A 10 -38.14 -18.87 -17.45
CA LEU A 10 -37.82 -18.17 -16.20
C LEU A 10 -36.82 -18.91 -15.31
N PRO A 11 -36.98 -20.22 -15.01
CA PRO A 11 -36.00 -20.91 -14.18
C PRO A 11 -34.62 -21.01 -14.85
N ILE A 12 -34.57 -21.18 -16.17
CA ILE A 12 -33.29 -21.23 -16.91
C ILE A 12 -32.56 -19.88 -16.81
N LEU A 13 -33.25 -18.77 -17.06
CA LEU A 13 -32.70 -17.42 -16.92
C LEU A 13 -32.26 -17.14 -15.47
N GLY A 14 -33.03 -17.59 -14.48
CA GLY A 14 -32.67 -17.49 -13.07
C GLY A 14 -31.37 -18.22 -12.73
N VAL A 15 -31.20 -19.46 -13.21
CA VAL A 15 -29.96 -20.23 -12.98
C VAL A 15 -28.77 -19.58 -13.69
N LEU A 16 -28.94 -19.15 -14.94
CA LEU A 16 -27.86 -18.52 -15.71
C LEU A 16 -27.36 -17.23 -15.04
N THR A 17 -28.30 -16.35 -14.66
CA THR A 17 -27.95 -15.09 -13.99
C THR A 17 -27.24 -15.35 -12.66
N PHE A 18 -27.70 -16.32 -11.87
CA PHE A 18 -27.03 -16.71 -10.62
C PHE A 18 -25.57 -17.13 -10.82
N VAL A 19 -25.28 -17.98 -11.80
CA VAL A 19 -23.90 -18.41 -12.10
C VAL A 19 -23.03 -17.23 -12.55
N LEU A 20 -23.55 -16.38 -13.44
CA LEU A 20 -22.83 -15.21 -13.95
C LEU A 20 -22.51 -14.20 -12.84
N TYR A 21 -23.44 -13.97 -11.90
CA TYR A 21 -23.18 -13.10 -10.76
C TYR A 21 -22.12 -13.68 -9.82
N GLY A 22 -22.16 -14.99 -9.56
CA GLY A 22 -21.20 -15.66 -8.68
C GLY A 22 -19.76 -15.57 -9.19
N VAL A 23 -19.53 -15.99 -10.44
CA VAL A 23 -18.18 -15.94 -11.05
C VAL A 23 -17.71 -14.50 -11.25
N GLY A 24 -18.63 -13.59 -11.60
CA GLY A 24 -18.33 -12.16 -11.76
C GLY A 24 -17.82 -11.50 -10.48
N ALA A 25 -18.30 -11.91 -9.30
CA ALA A 25 -17.80 -11.40 -8.02
C ALA A 25 -16.32 -11.75 -7.84
N VAL A 26 -15.94 -13.02 -8.02
CA VAL A 26 -14.56 -13.50 -7.89
C VAL A 26 -13.62 -12.78 -8.85
N ALA A 27 -14.02 -12.64 -10.12
CA ALA A 27 -13.23 -11.93 -11.12
C ALA A 27 -13.00 -10.45 -10.76
N ARG A 28 -14.01 -9.77 -10.21
CA ARG A 28 -13.90 -8.36 -9.79
C ARG A 28 -12.92 -8.19 -8.63
N GLU A 29 -12.94 -9.07 -7.64
CA GLU A 29 -11.99 -8.97 -6.52
C GLU A 29 -10.57 -9.26 -6.95
N ASN A 30 -10.36 -10.27 -7.81
CA ASN A 30 -9.04 -10.52 -8.37
C ASN A 30 -8.51 -9.29 -9.11
N SER A 31 -9.35 -8.63 -9.92
CA SER A 31 -9.01 -7.37 -10.60
C SER A 31 -8.63 -6.24 -9.64
N ARG A 32 -9.36 -6.10 -8.52
CA ARG A 32 -9.04 -5.12 -7.48
C ARG A 32 -7.72 -5.45 -6.77
N SER A 33 -7.46 -6.72 -6.46
CA SER A 33 -6.18 -7.16 -5.91
C SER A 33 -5.02 -6.84 -6.84
N TYR A 34 -5.14 -7.11 -8.14
CA TYR A 34 -4.11 -6.73 -9.11
C TYR A 34 -3.91 -5.21 -9.19
N SER A 35 -4.98 -4.45 -9.07
CA SER A 35 -4.91 -2.98 -9.00
C SER A 35 -4.19 -2.52 -7.73
N CYS A 36 -4.46 -3.13 -6.56
CA CYS A 36 -3.73 -2.81 -5.33
C CYS A 36 -2.24 -3.15 -5.45
N GLN A 37 -1.88 -4.26 -6.08
CA GLN A 37 -0.48 -4.60 -6.35
C GLN A 37 0.21 -3.57 -7.28
N SER A 38 -0.47 -3.18 -8.36
CA SER A 38 0.05 -2.16 -9.29
C SER A 38 0.25 -0.80 -8.60
N ASN A 39 -0.70 -0.41 -7.76
CA ASN A 39 -0.62 0.82 -6.96
C ASN A 39 0.56 0.77 -5.98
N LEU A 40 0.69 -0.30 -5.20
CA LEU A 40 1.82 -0.50 -4.29
C LEU A 40 3.16 -0.43 -5.04
N LYS A 41 3.27 -1.05 -6.22
CA LYS A 41 4.46 -0.96 -7.06
C LYS A 41 4.77 0.49 -7.46
N LYS A 42 3.79 1.26 -7.91
CA LYS A 42 3.95 2.68 -8.26
C LYS A 42 4.36 3.53 -7.06
N ILE A 43 3.75 3.32 -5.89
CA ILE A 43 4.12 4.00 -4.65
C ILE A 43 5.58 3.70 -4.30
N SER A 44 5.99 2.43 -4.40
CA SER A 44 7.34 2.00 -4.08
C SER A 44 8.39 2.57 -5.04
N GLN A 45 8.04 2.74 -6.32
CA GLN A 45 8.86 3.46 -7.29
C GLN A 45 8.96 4.95 -6.95
N GLY A 46 7.86 5.57 -6.51
CA GLY A 46 7.87 6.93 -6.00
C GLY A 46 8.75 7.09 -4.76
N LEU A 47 8.73 6.11 -3.85
CA LEU A 47 9.64 6.06 -2.70
C LEU A 47 11.12 6.04 -3.14
N SER A 48 11.47 5.24 -4.15
CA SER A 48 12.83 5.20 -4.70
C SER A 48 13.27 6.54 -5.31
N GLN A 49 12.36 7.26 -5.95
CA GLN A 49 12.65 8.60 -6.47
C GLN A 49 12.84 9.60 -5.33
N TYR A 50 11.92 9.60 -4.35
CA TYR A 50 12.03 10.43 -3.15
C TYR A 50 13.36 10.22 -2.41
N VAL A 51 13.73 8.97 -2.13
CA VAL A 51 14.96 8.65 -1.39
C VAL A 51 16.19 9.21 -2.11
N ARG A 52 16.24 9.13 -3.45
CA ARG A 52 17.35 9.68 -4.24
C ARG A 52 17.42 11.20 -4.20
N ASP A 53 16.29 11.87 -4.09
CA ASP A 53 16.22 13.33 -4.05
C ASP A 53 16.43 13.91 -2.63
N TYR A 54 16.28 13.09 -1.58
CA TYR A 54 16.26 13.53 -0.17
C TYR A 54 17.25 12.79 0.72
N ASP A 55 18.54 13.12 0.59
CA ASP A 55 19.63 12.66 1.46
C ASP A 55 19.67 11.13 1.68
N GLU A 56 19.17 10.34 0.73
CA GLU A 56 19.03 8.89 0.87
C GLU A 56 18.23 8.49 2.12
N LYS A 57 17.23 9.28 2.52
CA LYS A 57 16.38 9.00 3.69
C LYS A 57 14.95 8.68 3.29
N ASN A 58 14.38 7.72 4.01
CA ASN A 58 12.96 7.43 3.92
C ASN A 58 12.10 8.59 4.49
N PRO A 59 10.88 8.76 4.00
CA PRO A 59 9.97 9.78 4.48
C PRO A 59 9.60 9.56 5.94
N LEU A 60 9.06 10.60 6.59
CA LEU A 60 8.50 10.46 7.93
C LEU A 60 7.14 9.76 7.85
N ALA A 61 6.86 8.93 8.86
CA ALA A 61 5.65 8.11 8.88
C ALA A 61 4.35 8.95 8.82
N ASN A 62 4.36 10.16 9.35
CA ASN A 62 3.19 11.03 9.40
C ASN A 62 2.95 11.85 8.12
N ASN A 63 3.85 11.81 7.13
CA ASN A 63 3.74 12.63 5.92
C ASN A 63 4.06 11.88 4.61
N TRP A 64 4.20 10.55 4.65
CA TRP A 64 4.67 9.77 3.50
C TRP A 64 3.81 9.93 2.23
N LYS A 65 2.48 9.91 2.30
CA LYS A 65 1.62 10.11 1.11
C LYS A 65 1.86 11.49 0.51
N THR A 66 1.91 12.51 1.36
CA THR A 66 2.09 13.92 0.97
C THR A 66 3.41 14.13 0.22
N VAL A 67 4.51 13.54 0.71
CA VAL A 67 5.83 13.72 0.08
C VAL A 67 6.04 12.81 -1.13
N LEU A 68 5.33 11.68 -1.21
CA LEU A 68 5.39 10.79 -2.38
C LEU A 68 4.44 11.22 -3.52
N GLN A 69 3.40 12.00 -3.22
CA GLN A 69 2.41 12.45 -4.20
C GLN A 69 3.03 13.04 -5.49
N PRO A 70 4.06 13.91 -5.43
CA PRO A 70 4.64 14.49 -6.64
C PRO A 70 5.32 13.46 -7.55
N TYR A 71 5.83 12.37 -6.97
CA TYR A 71 6.52 11.30 -7.68
C TYR A 71 5.57 10.31 -8.34
N VAL A 72 4.38 10.12 -7.75
CA VAL A 72 3.37 9.20 -8.30
C VAL A 72 2.33 9.91 -9.18
N LYS A 73 2.23 11.24 -9.10
CA LYS A 73 1.43 12.12 -9.97
C LYS A 73 -0.10 11.96 -9.87
N THR A 74 -0.60 11.11 -8.98
CA THR A 74 -2.03 10.97 -8.69
C THR A 74 -2.24 10.56 -7.22
N ASN A 75 -3.35 11.01 -6.63
CA ASN A 75 -3.72 10.66 -5.26
C ASN A 75 -4.53 9.36 -5.18
N GLU A 76 -5.21 8.97 -6.26
CA GLU A 76 -6.15 7.85 -6.28
C GLU A 76 -5.46 6.51 -6.00
N ILE A 77 -4.17 6.43 -6.32
CA ILE A 77 -3.35 5.24 -6.13
C ILE A 77 -2.98 4.99 -4.66
N PHE A 78 -3.28 5.92 -3.73
CA PHE A 78 -2.99 5.74 -2.30
C PHE A 78 -4.11 5.03 -1.53
N ASP A 79 -5.23 4.73 -2.21
CA ASP A 79 -6.38 4.06 -1.63
C ASP A 79 -6.59 2.71 -2.33
N CYS A 80 -6.74 1.64 -1.54
CA CYS A 80 -6.93 0.30 -2.10
C CYS A 80 -8.43 0.08 -2.38
N PRO A 81 -8.83 -0.28 -3.62
CA PRO A 81 -10.25 -0.50 -3.97
C PRO A 81 -10.98 -1.63 -3.22
N SER A 82 -10.28 -2.51 -2.51
CA SER A 82 -10.89 -3.58 -1.70
C SER A 82 -10.75 -3.38 -0.18
N ALA A 83 -9.71 -2.66 0.25
CA ALA A 83 -9.41 -2.44 1.65
C ALA A 83 -9.81 -1.02 2.08
N THR A 84 -9.15 -0.51 3.12
CA THR A 84 -9.35 0.87 3.58
C THR A 84 -8.28 1.80 3.01
N SER A 85 -7.00 1.46 3.16
CA SER A 85 -5.88 2.25 2.60
C SER A 85 -4.62 1.39 2.45
N TYR A 86 -3.52 1.97 1.98
CA TYR A 86 -2.18 1.43 2.25
C TYR A 86 -1.60 2.03 3.52
N ALA A 87 -0.75 1.28 4.22
CA ALA A 87 0.04 1.80 5.35
C ALA A 87 1.54 1.67 5.08
N PHE A 88 2.31 2.65 5.58
CA PHE A 88 3.77 2.64 5.56
C PHE A 88 4.34 1.96 6.80
N ASN A 89 5.39 1.15 6.64
CA ASN A 89 6.10 0.56 7.76
C ASN A 89 6.83 1.63 8.57
N ARG A 90 6.35 1.88 9.78
CA ARG A 90 6.85 2.97 10.65
C ARG A 90 8.30 2.77 11.10
N TYR A 91 8.84 1.55 11.05
CA TYR A 91 10.26 1.32 11.32
C TYR A 91 11.16 2.02 10.30
N LEU A 92 10.71 2.20 9.06
CA LEU A 92 11.45 2.91 8.00
C LEU A 92 11.42 4.43 8.15
N SER A 93 10.60 4.99 9.04
CA SER A 93 10.45 6.45 9.20
C SER A 93 11.78 7.16 9.42
N GLY A 94 12.22 7.98 8.47
CA GLY A 94 13.49 8.74 8.53
C GLY A 94 14.75 7.87 8.51
N VAL A 95 14.64 6.57 8.24
CA VAL A 95 15.79 5.65 8.15
C VAL A 95 16.53 5.92 6.84
N ALA A 96 17.86 6.04 6.91
CA ALA A 96 18.70 6.10 5.72
C ALA A 96 18.63 4.79 4.92
N ASP A 97 18.57 4.88 3.59
CA ASP A 97 18.43 3.76 2.66
C ASP A 97 19.54 2.72 2.87
N ALA A 98 20.77 3.17 3.08
CA ALA A 98 21.94 2.33 3.38
C ALA A 98 21.80 1.48 4.66
N ARG A 99 20.85 1.79 5.55
CA ARG A 99 20.59 1.04 6.79
C ARG A 99 19.59 -0.09 6.61
N VAL A 100 18.90 -0.17 5.47
CA VAL A 100 17.94 -1.23 5.19
C VAL A 100 18.69 -2.41 4.55
N LEU A 101 19.14 -3.34 5.39
CA LEU A 101 19.99 -4.46 4.95
C LEU A 101 19.18 -5.55 4.23
N ASN A 102 18.11 -6.06 4.85
CA ASN A 102 17.29 -7.13 4.28
C ASN A 102 16.14 -6.55 3.44
N ARG A 103 16.48 -5.86 2.34
CA ARG A 103 15.50 -5.08 1.53
C ARG A 103 14.33 -5.93 1.01
N ALA A 104 14.62 -7.15 0.56
CA ALA A 104 13.60 -8.09 0.06
C ALA A 104 12.69 -8.65 1.18
N GLU A 105 13.11 -8.63 2.43
CA GLU A 105 12.29 -9.14 3.54
C GLU A 105 11.63 -8.02 4.34
N THR A 106 12.02 -6.76 4.10
CA THR A 106 11.54 -5.59 4.84
C THR A 106 10.28 -5.04 4.17
N PRO A 107 9.09 -5.15 4.79
CA PRO A 107 7.87 -4.55 4.23
C PRO A 107 8.02 -3.04 4.18
N ALA A 108 7.73 -2.42 3.03
CA ALA A 108 7.71 -0.96 2.88
C ALA A 108 6.28 -0.42 3.01
N PHE A 109 5.35 -0.98 2.23
CA PHE A 109 3.93 -0.67 2.31
C PHE A 109 3.09 -1.96 2.24
N PHE A 110 1.86 -1.90 2.74
CA PHE A 110 0.94 -3.05 2.73
C PHE A 110 -0.51 -2.58 2.72
N ASP A 111 -1.43 -3.42 2.24
CA ASP A 111 -2.87 -3.14 2.37
C ASP A 111 -3.24 -3.11 3.85
N SER A 112 -3.95 -2.07 4.25
CA SER A 112 -4.23 -1.73 5.64
C SER A 112 -5.72 -1.53 5.87
N SER A 113 -6.17 -1.91 7.06
CA SER A 113 -7.50 -1.58 7.56
C SER A 113 -7.57 -0.19 8.23
N SER A 114 -6.50 0.60 8.18
CA SER A 114 -6.45 1.95 8.75
C SER A 114 -7.18 2.94 7.84
N THR A 115 -7.94 3.85 8.43
CA THR A 115 -8.57 5.00 7.76
C THR A 115 -7.76 6.28 7.89
N LEU A 116 -6.64 6.24 8.61
CA LEU A 116 -5.89 7.45 8.93
C LEU A 116 -5.19 8.03 7.70
N PRO A 117 -5.16 9.37 7.54
CA PRO A 117 -4.29 9.99 6.57
C PRO A 117 -2.84 9.64 6.90
N ASN A 118 -2.02 9.37 5.88
CA ASN A 118 -0.65 8.87 6.06
C ASN A 118 -0.57 7.65 7.00
N ALA A 119 -1.55 6.73 6.89
CA ALA A 119 -1.56 5.50 7.67
C ALA A 119 -0.17 4.86 7.73
N SER A 120 0.32 4.62 8.94
CA SER A 120 1.63 4.06 9.19
C SER A 120 1.71 3.44 10.57
N ASP A 121 2.24 2.23 10.64
CA ASP A 121 2.37 1.50 11.89
C ASP A 121 3.40 0.37 11.78
N PHE A 122 3.48 -0.46 12.82
CA PHE A 122 4.44 -1.56 12.95
C PHE A 122 3.85 -2.91 12.49
N GLY A 123 2.93 -2.90 11.53
CA GLY A 123 2.16 -4.06 11.08
C GLY A 123 0.93 -4.36 11.94
N THR A 124 0.42 -3.38 12.68
CA THR A 124 -0.76 -3.52 13.54
C THR A 124 -2.07 -3.41 12.78
N SER A 125 -2.09 -2.67 11.66
CA SER A 125 -3.27 -2.54 10.80
C SER A 125 -3.35 -3.61 9.71
N TRP A 126 -2.53 -4.66 9.79
CA TRP A 126 -2.61 -5.80 8.89
C TRP A 126 -4.01 -6.44 9.00
N PRO A 127 -4.79 -6.52 7.91
CA PRO A 127 -6.14 -7.07 7.94
C PRO A 127 -6.11 -8.56 8.32
N LYS A 128 -6.71 -8.92 9.47
CA LYS A 128 -6.68 -10.30 10.00
C LYS A 128 -7.33 -11.31 9.06
N ASP A 129 -8.36 -10.89 8.34
CA ASP A 129 -9.08 -11.72 7.37
C ASP A 129 -8.57 -11.56 5.93
N GLY A 130 -7.48 -10.80 5.73
CA GLY A 130 -6.99 -10.38 4.42
C GLY A 130 -7.73 -9.14 3.91
N ALA A 131 -6.99 -8.24 3.25
CA ALA A 131 -7.55 -7.09 2.53
C ALA A 131 -8.42 -7.51 1.33
N HIS A 132 -8.06 -8.63 0.73
CA HIS A 132 -8.72 -9.22 -0.41
C HIS A 132 -9.33 -10.55 0.03
N SER A 133 -10.66 -10.62 0.03
CA SER A 133 -11.36 -11.87 0.26
C SER A 133 -12.75 -11.84 -0.37
N ILE A 134 -13.19 -13.00 -0.86
CA ILE A 134 -14.58 -13.22 -1.27
C ILE A 134 -15.07 -14.47 -0.56
N TRP A 135 -16.16 -14.35 0.21
CA TRP A 135 -16.79 -15.49 0.89
C TRP A 135 -15.78 -16.37 1.65
N ASN A 136 -14.82 -15.76 2.36
CA ASN A 136 -13.72 -16.42 3.08
C ASN A 136 -12.74 -17.25 2.22
N ARG A 137 -12.82 -17.20 0.88
CA ARG A 137 -11.83 -17.80 -0.02
C ARG A 137 -10.80 -16.75 -0.46
N GLY A 138 -9.55 -17.20 -0.60
CA GLY A 138 -8.45 -16.35 -1.06
C GLY A 138 -8.17 -15.18 -0.14
N ARG A 139 -8.16 -15.41 1.18
CA ARG A 139 -7.81 -14.39 2.19
C ARG A 139 -6.35 -14.00 2.07
N GLY A 140 -6.07 -12.76 1.72
CA GLY A 140 -4.71 -12.25 1.80
C GLY A 140 -4.60 -10.77 1.55
N THR A 141 -3.39 -10.30 1.72
CA THR A 141 -3.02 -8.90 1.75
C THR A 141 -1.79 -8.73 0.88
N ASN A 142 -1.81 -7.72 0.03
CA ASN A 142 -0.65 -7.33 -0.73
C ASN A 142 0.31 -6.56 0.17
N VAL A 143 1.58 -6.89 0.04
CA VAL A 143 2.69 -6.19 0.66
C VAL A 143 3.72 -5.91 -0.41
N VAL A 144 4.28 -4.71 -0.39
CA VAL A 144 5.45 -4.37 -1.19
C VAL A 144 6.65 -4.26 -0.26
N PHE A 145 7.71 -4.95 -0.62
CA PHE A 145 8.97 -4.95 0.12
C PHE A 145 9.86 -3.80 -0.34
N TYR A 146 10.93 -3.56 0.41
CA TYR A 146 11.79 -2.38 0.23
C TYR A 146 12.65 -2.43 -1.04
N ASP A 147 12.80 -3.59 -1.65
CA ASP A 147 13.35 -3.79 -3.00
C ASP A 147 12.29 -3.72 -4.12
N PHE A 148 11.08 -3.29 -3.77
CA PHE A 148 9.95 -3.01 -4.67
C PHE A 148 9.23 -4.24 -5.22
N HIS A 149 9.55 -5.47 -4.83
CA HIS A 149 8.70 -6.59 -5.24
C HIS A 149 7.41 -6.58 -4.41
N VAL A 150 6.31 -6.94 -5.07
CA VAL A 150 5.00 -7.03 -4.45
C VAL A 150 4.64 -8.49 -4.32
N GLU A 151 4.14 -8.86 -3.15
CA GLU A 151 3.72 -10.22 -2.87
C GLU A 151 2.34 -10.22 -2.23
N TRP A 152 1.55 -11.22 -2.60
CA TRP A 152 0.30 -11.53 -1.93
C TRP A 152 0.58 -12.50 -0.79
N ARG A 153 0.18 -12.15 0.43
CA ARG A 153 0.47 -12.95 1.64
C ARG A 153 -0.81 -13.18 2.44
N GLN A 154 -1.00 -14.42 2.89
CA GLN A 154 -2.03 -14.75 3.87
C GLN A 154 -1.58 -14.41 5.28
N GLN A 155 -0.30 -14.67 5.56
CA GLN A 155 0.30 -14.46 6.87
C GLN A 155 1.01 -13.12 6.91
N LYS A 156 0.90 -12.43 8.05
CA LYS A 156 1.60 -11.17 8.28
C LYS A 156 3.12 -11.40 8.25
N PRO A 157 3.89 -10.65 7.42
CA PRO A 157 5.34 -10.72 7.45
C PRO A 157 5.90 -10.12 8.75
N ALA A 158 7.17 -10.36 9.02
CA ALA A 158 7.84 -9.78 10.18
C ALA A 158 8.07 -8.27 9.95
N PHE A 159 7.54 -7.43 10.83
CA PHE A 159 7.88 -6.00 10.90
C PHE A 159 8.94 -5.83 11.97
N LEU A 160 10.21 -5.85 11.56
CA LEU A 160 11.34 -5.80 12.49
C LEU A 160 11.84 -4.36 12.69
N PRO A 161 12.21 -3.99 13.93
CA PRO A 161 12.90 -2.73 14.18
C PRO A 161 14.21 -2.64 13.40
N ILE A 162 14.43 -1.51 12.73
CA ILE A 162 15.71 -1.20 12.10
C ILE A 162 16.54 -0.45 13.13
N PRO A 163 17.74 -0.95 13.52
CA PRO A 163 18.58 -0.26 14.47
C PRO A 163 18.92 1.14 13.95
N LYS A 164 18.49 2.18 14.66
CA LYS A 164 18.89 3.55 14.41
C LYS A 164 20.05 3.85 15.36
N PRO A 165 21.15 4.51 14.92
CA PRO A 165 22.06 5.08 15.89
C PRO A 165 21.23 5.98 16.80
N LEU A 166 21.42 5.87 18.11
CA LEU A 166 20.93 6.90 19.01
C LEU A 166 21.42 8.22 18.40
N PRO A 167 20.54 9.25 18.27
CA PRO A 167 21.06 10.55 17.96
C PRO A 167 22.22 10.83 18.93
N PRO A 168 23.34 11.42 18.48
CA PRO A 168 24.39 11.83 19.41
C PRO A 168 23.69 12.58 20.54
N ILE A 169 23.95 12.17 21.79
CA ILE A 169 23.26 12.67 22.99
C ILE A 169 23.14 14.19 22.82
N TYR A 170 21.96 14.68 22.46
CA TYR A 170 21.80 16.09 22.17
C TYR A 170 21.97 16.77 23.52
N ARG A 171 23.16 17.34 23.79
CA ARG A 171 23.18 18.58 24.55
C ARG A 171 22.20 19.47 23.83
N PHE A 172 21.17 19.92 24.54
CA PHE A 172 20.18 20.84 23.99
C PHE A 172 20.95 22.06 23.49
N ASP A 173 21.23 22.12 22.19
CA ASP A 173 21.80 23.30 21.55
C ASP A 173 20.60 24.15 21.11
N PRO A 174 20.28 25.23 21.83
CA PRO A 174 19.15 26.09 21.51
C PRO A 174 19.29 26.78 20.15
N ASN A 175 20.45 26.67 19.48
CA ASN A 175 20.71 27.22 18.16
C ASN A 175 20.76 26.16 17.04
N LEU A 176 20.57 24.87 17.35
CA LEU A 176 20.53 23.81 16.34
C LEU A 176 19.24 23.91 15.54
N LYS A 177 19.31 24.66 14.43
CA LYS A 177 18.31 24.58 13.37
C LYS A 177 18.41 23.17 12.79
N ILE A 178 17.52 22.26 13.19
CA ILE A 178 17.29 21.03 12.43
C ILE A 178 16.86 21.52 11.04
N PRO A 179 17.65 21.32 9.98
CA PRO A 179 17.22 21.76 8.66
C PRO A 179 15.95 21.00 8.35
N MET A 180 14.83 21.73 8.24
CA MET A 180 13.67 21.17 7.57
C MET A 180 14.15 20.74 6.19
N PRO A 181 13.86 19.50 5.76
CA PRO A 181 14.24 19.07 4.42
C PRO A 181 13.71 20.11 3.43
N THR A 182 14.61 20.69 2.65
CA THR A 182 14.23 21.64 1.60
C THR A 182 13.20 20.96 0.71
N PRO A 183 12.07 21.62 0.38
CA PRO A 183 11.11 21.06 -0.55
C PRO A 183 11.84 20.70 -1.85
N PRO A 184 11.37 19.68 -2.58
CA PRO A 184 12.08 19.23 -3.76
C PRO A 184 12.03 20.40 -4.76
N PRO A 185 13.05 20.56 -5.63
CA PRO A 185 12.90 21.47 -6.75
C PRO A 185 11.61 21.08 -7.48
N ARG A 186 10.67 22.03 -7.57
CA ARG A 186 9.37 21.82 -8.21
C ARG A 186 9.66 21.29 -9.61
N ALA A 187 9.24 20.05 -9.90
CA ALA A 187 9.44 19.46 -11.22
C ALA A 187 8.95 20.46 -12.26
N ALA A 188 9.86 20.89 -13.15
CA ALA A 188 9.51 21.82 -14.22
C ALA A 188 8.34 21.22 -15.01
N PRO A 189 7.34 22.03 -15.39
CA PRO A 189 6.24 21.54 -16.21
C PRO A 189 6.83 20.94 -17.49
N THR A 190 6.58 19.65 -17.72
CA THR A 190 6.91 18.98 -18.97
C THR A 190 6.14 19.68 -20.08
N ARG A 191 6.89 20.35 -20.97
CA ARG A 191 6.37 21.05 -22.15
C ARG A 191 5.92 20.06 -23.22
#